data_AF-A0A821CZF5-F1
#
_entry.id   AF-A0A821CZF5-F1
#
_cell.length_a   1.000
_cell.length_b   1.000
_cell.length_c   1.000
_cell.angle_alpha   90.00
_cell.angle_beta   90.00
_cell.angle_gamma   90.00
#
_symmetry.space_group_name_H-M   'P 1'
#
loop_
_entity.id
_entity.type
_entity.pdbx_description
1 polymer ?
#
loop_
_entity_poly.entity_id
_entity_poly.type
_entity_poly.pdbx_seq_one_letter_code
_entity_poly.pdbx_strand_id
1 'polypeptide(L)'
;SLHFLGCFLYEFGQGDKSVEDAINTSYGQTLKRFHGWITRGLFSIAIRSSPYKEDFLQSLAIDPNDAREVLFEQQILNEMIEHGSNINNVLNKITDFLY
;
A
#
# COMPACT_ATOMS: atom_id res chain seq x y z
N SER A 1 -7.28 9.25 3.40
CA SER A 1 -6.53 8.07 3.90
C SER A 1 -6.83 6.83 3.06
N LEU A 2 -8.08 6.49 2.74
CA LEU A 2 -8.40 5.28 1.97
C LEU A 2 -7.78 5.25 0.56
N HIS A 3 -7.72 6.40 -0.13
CA HIS A 3 -7.02 6.52 -1.43
C HIS A 3 -5.53 6.16 -1.31
N PHE A 4 -4.87 6.59 -0.24
CA PHE A 4 -3.48 6.23 0.01
C PHE A 4 -3.31 4.71 0.15
N LEU A 5 -4.20 4.05 0.89
CA LEU A 5 -4.16 2.60 1.07
C LEU A 5 -4.41 1.87 -0.26
N GLY A 6 -5.42 2.28 -1.04
CA GLY A 6 -5.70 1.69 -2.36
C GLY A 6 -4.51 1.83 -3.32
N CYS A 7 -3.91 3.01 -3.39
CA CYS A 7 -2.66 3.22 -4.13
C CYS A 7 -1.51 2.36 -3.60
N PHE A 8 -1.35 2.23 -2.28
CA PHE A 8 -0.28 1.42 -1.69
C PHE A 8 -0.40 -0.06 -2.04
N LEU A 9 -1.60 -0.64 -1.89
CA LEU A 9 -1.85 -2.03 -2.23
C LEU A 9 -1.59 -2.29 -3.72
N TYR A 10 -2.05 -1.39 -4.59
CA TYR A 10 -1.79 -1.51 -6.02
C TYR A 10 -0.29 -1.43 -6.34
N GLU A 11 0.40 -0.41 -5.84
CA GLU A 11 1.83 -0.19 -6.12
C GLU A 11 2.72 -1.29 -5.55
N PHE A 12 2.44 -1.79 -4.34
CA PHE A 12 3.21 -2.88 -3.73
C PHE A 12 2.88 -4.24 -4.38
N GLY A 13 1.61 -4.45 -4.74
CA GLY A 13 1.15 -5.66 -5.42
C GLY A 13 1.83 -5.95 -6.75
N GLN A 14 2.41 -4.93 -7.41
CA GLN A 14 3.24 -5.11 -8.61
C GLN A 14 4.46 -6.02 -8.38
N GLY A 15 4.89 -6.18 -7.12
CA GLY A 15 5.89 -7.16 -6.70
C GLY A 15 7.35 -6.71 -6.84
N ASP A 16 7.61 -5.58 -7.51
CA ASP A 16 8.94 -5.05 -7.84
C ASP A 16 9.45 -3.97 -6.86
N LYS A 17 8.62 -3.55 -5.90
CA LYS A 17 8.94 -2.48 -4.94
C LYS A 17 9.18 -2.99 -3.52
N SER A 18 10.03 -2.26 -2.79
CA SER A 18 10.07 -2.36 -1.33
C SER A 18 8.80 -1.75 -0.70
N VAL A 19 8.55 -2.08 0.57
CA VAL A 19 7.44 -1.46 1.34
C VAL A 19 7.61 0.06 1.39
N GLU A 20 8.83 0.54 1.62
CA GLU A 20 9.15 1.97 1.64
C GLU A 20 8.88 2.66 0.28
N ASP A 21 9.31 2.05 -0.83
CA ASP A 21 9.13 2.62 -2.17
C ASP A 21 7.66 2.69 -2.58
N ALA A 22 6.90 1.64 -2.29
CA ALA A 22 5.45 1.62 -2.51
C ALA A 22 4.75 2.70 -1.69
N ILE A 23 5.05 2.80 -0.38
CA ILE A 23 4.48 3.85 0.49
C ILE A 23 4.84 5.25 -0.01
N ASN A 24 6.10 5.50 -0.37
CA ASN A 24 6.56 6.80 -0.89
C ASN A 24 5.82 7.19 -2.17
N THR A 25 5.66 6.24 -3.10
CA THR A 25 4.94 6.44 -4.36
C THR A 25 3.48 6.83 -4.09
N SER A 26 2.76 6.01 -3.30
CA SER A 26 1.36 6.23 -2.99
C SER A 26 1.14 7.50 -2.17
N TYR A 27 2.04 7.82 -1.24
CA TYR A 27 2.00 9.06 -0.46
C TYR A 27 2.09 10.29 -1.35
N GLY A 28 3.00 10.27 -2.33
CA GLY A 28 3.18 11.32 -3.33
C GLY A 28 1.92 11.60 -4.14
N GLN A 29 1.23 10.55 -4.59
CA GLN A 29 0.01 10.63 -5.38
C GLN A 29 -1.21 11.12 -4.57
N THR A 30 -1.20 10.93 -3.24
CA THR A 30 -2.41 11.07 -2.42
C THR A 30 -2.28 12.13 -1.33
N LEU A 31 -1.72 11.78 -0.16
CA LEU A 31 -1.77 12.58 1.08
C LEU A 31 -0.78 13.74 1.08
N LYS A 32 0.35 13.64 0.36
CA LYS A 32 1.46 14.60 0.46
C LYS A 32 1.04 16.05 0.22
N ARG A 33 0.11 16.29 -0.72
CA ARG A 33 -0.41 17.63 -1.03
C ARG A 33 -1.19 18.27 0.12
N PHE A 34 -1.79 17.45 1.00
CA PHE A 34 -2.59 17.92 2.14
C PHE A 34 -1.77 18.06 3.43
N HIS A 35 -0.57 17.46 3.47
CA HIS A 35 0.30 17.52 4.64
C HIS A 35 1.24 18.74 4.58
N GLY A 36 1.28 19.51 5.66
CA GLY A 36 2.29 20.55 5.88
C GLY A 36 3.68 19.97 6.18
N TRP A 37 4.69 20.83 6.30
CA TRP A 37 6.09 20.41 6.47
C TRP A 37 6.32 19.51 7.69
N ILE A 38 5.67 19.79 8.83
CA ILE A 38 5.78 18.99 10.06
C ILE A 38 5.25 17.58 9.82
N THR A 39 4.02 17.47 9.31
CA THR A 39 3.36 16.17 9.04
C THR A 39 4.11 15.37 7.98
N ARG A 40 4.71 16.03 6.97
CA ARG A 40 5.59 15.38 5.99
C ARG A 40 6.85 14.81 6.65
N GLY A 41 7.45 15.56 7.59
CA GLY A 41 8.60 15.10 8.36
C GLY A 41 8.28 13.89 9.23
N LEU A 42 7.19 13.94 9.99
CA LEU A 42 6.75 12.81 10.82
C LEU A 42 6.45 11.57 9.98
N PHE A 43 5.77 11.74 8.84
CA PHE A 43 5.49 10.65 7.92
C PHE A 43 6.79 10.02 7.40
N SER A 44 7.78 10.82 6.99
CA SER A 44 9.08 10.32 6.53
C SER A 44 9.84 9.51 7.58
N ILE A 45 9.67 9.80 8.87
CA ILE A 45 10.23 8.98 9.96
C ILE A 45 9.52 7.64 10.04
N ALA A 46 8.19 7.64 9.93
CA ALA A 46 7.40 6.41 9.93
C ALA A 46 7.76 5.49 8.74
N ILE A 47 7.92 6.05 7.53
CA ILE A 47 8.31 5.26 6.35
C ILE A 47 9.66 4.57 6.56
N ARG A 48 10.66 5.26 7.11
CA ARG A 48 11.98 4.65 7.38
C ARG A 48 11.94 3.53 8.42
N SER A 49 10.84 3.42 9.16
CA SER A 49 10.59 2.35 10.12
C SER A 49 9.73 1.23 9.51
N SER A 50 9.50 1.25 8.19
CA SER A 50 8.76 0.20 7.50
C SER A 50 9.52 -1.13 7.56
N PRO A 51 8.81 -2.26 7.66
CA PRO A 51 9.42 -3.58 7.64
C PRO A 51 10.05 -3.90 6.28
N TYR A 52 10.90 -4.94 6.25
CA TYR A 52 11.30 -5.58 5.01
C TYR A 52 10.10 -6.25 4.32
N LYS A 53 10.23 -6.52 3.02
CA LYS A 53 9.14 -7.10 2.20
C LYS A 53 8.68 -8.44 2.77
N GLU A 54 9.63 -9.29 3.16
CA GLU A 54 9.38 -10.62 3.69
C GLU A 54 8.62 -10.56 5.02
N ASP A 55 9.07 -9.72 5.95
CA ASP A 55 8.42 -9.51 7.24
C ASP A 55 6.99 -8.95 7.06
N PHE A 56 6.81 -8.05 6.10
CA PHE A 56 5.50 -7.51 5.76
C PHE A 56 4.57 -8.58 5.21
N LEU A 57 4.99 -9.35 4.21
CA LEU A 57 4.18 -10.42 3.62
C LEU A 57 3.84 -11.49 4.66
N GLN A 58 4.79 -11.86 5.53
CA GLN A 58 4.55 -12.80 6.61
C GLN A 58 3.49 -12.29 7.60
N SER A 59 3.46 -10.98 7.88
CA SER A 59 2.46 -10.37 8.76
C SER A 59 1.03 -10.37 8.20
N LEU A 60 0.86 -10.65 6.91
CA LEU A 60 -0.44 -10.70 6.24
C LEU A 60 -1.04 -12.10 6.20
N ALA A 61 -0.25 -13.14 6.48
CA ALA A 61 -0.73 -14.52 6.49
C ALA A 61 -1.71 -14.73 7.66
N ILE A 62 -2.86 -15.36 7.39
CA ILE A 62 -3.84 -15.70 8.42
C ILE A 62 -3.29 -16.83 9.29
N ASP A 63 -2.79 -17.89 8.66
CA ASP A 63 -1.96 -18.90 9.31
C ASP A 63 -0.49 -18.63 8.96
N PRO A 64 0.44 -18.53 9.93
CA PRO A 64 1.87 -18.40 9.67
C PRO A 64 2.45 -19.51 8.76
N ASN A 65 1.77 -20.65 8.66
CA ASN A 65 2.13 -21.73 7.75
C ASN A 65 1.90 -21.35 6.28
N ASP A 66 0.89 -20.55 5.98
CA ASP A 66 0.55 -20.12 4.62
C ASP A 66 1.70 -19.30 4.01
N ALA A 67 2.37 -18.47 4.81
CA ALA A 67 3.53 -17.69 4.38
C ALA A 67 4.70 -18.53 3.84
N ARG A 68 4.69 -19.84 4.09
CA ARG A 68 5.72 -20.78 3.62
C ARG A 68 5.32 -21.52 2.35
N GLU A 69 4.08 -21.35 1.87
CA GLU A 69 3.62 -21.95 0.63
C GLU A 69 4.26 -21.28 -0.59
N VAL A 70 4.59 -22.07 -1.61
CA VAL A 70 5.32 -21.61 -2.81
C VAL A 70 4.56 -20.52 -3.57
N LEU A 71 3.23 -20.53 -3.52
CA LEU A 71 2.38 -19.60 -4.25
C LEU A 71 1.90 -18.42 -3.42
N PHE A 72 2.19 -18.39 -2.11
CA PHE A 72 1.63 -17.40 -1.19
C PHE A 72 1.94 -15.97 -1.62
N GLU A 73 3.21 -15.66 -1.89
CA GLU A 73 3.62 -14.32 -2.32
C GLU A 73 2.89 -13.90 -3.61
N GLN A 74 2.83 -14.79 -4.60
CA GLN A 74 2.16 -14.48 -5.86
C GLN A 74 0.65 -14.24 -5.65
N GLN A 75 -0.01 -15.06 -4.82
CA GLN A 75 -1.43 -14.94 -4.53
C GLN A 75 -1.73 -13.63 -3.82
N ILE A 76 -1.02 -13.32 -2.73
CA ILE A 76 -1.28 -12.11 -1.95
C ILE A 76 -0.97 -10.84 -2.75
N LEU A 77 0.08 -10.84 -3.58
CA LEU A 77 0.38 -9.71 -4.45
C LEU A 77 -0.72 -9.47 -5.49
N ASN A 78 -1.25 -10.54 -6.11
CA ASN A 78 -2.38 -10.44 -7.04
C ASN A 78 -3.64 -9.91 -6.34
N GLU A 79 -3.93 -10.41 -5.13
CA GLU A 79 -5.06 -9.93 -4.32
C GLU A 79 -4.91 -8.45 -3.97
N MET A 80 -3.70 -7.97 -3.67
CA MET A 80 -3.42 -6.56 -3.43
C MET A 80 -3.67 -5.70 -4.67
N ILE A 81 -3.28 -6.15 -5.87
CA ILE A 81 -3.57 -5.43 -7.12
C ILE A 81 -5.08 -5.32 -7.32
N GLU A 82 -5.80 -6.44 -7.19
CA GLU A 82 -7.25 -6.47 -7.38
C GLU A 82 -7.95 -5.57 -6.36
N HIS A 83 -7.62 -5.73 -5.07
CA HIS A 83 -8.24 -4.97 -4.00
C HIS A 83 -7.89 -3.49 -4.06
N GLY A 84 -6.63 -3.15 -4.34
CA GLY A 84 -6.17 -1.78 -4.55
C GLY A 84 -6.90 -1.11 -5.72
N SER A 85 -7.04 -1.81 -6.85
CA SER A 85 -7.81 -1.34 -8.01
C SER A 85 -9.27 -1.10 -7.66
N ASN A 86 -9.90 -2.03 -6.94
CA ASN A 86 -11.30 -1.92 -6.52
C ASN A 86 -11.53 -0.72 -5.59
N ILE A 87 -10.66 -0.50 -4.60
CA ILE A 87 -10.71 0.66 -3.71
C ILE A 87 -10.59 1.95 -4.52
N ASN A 88 -9.60 2.04 -5.40
CA ASN A 88 -9.36 3.24 -6.21
C ASN A 88 -10.55 3.55 -7.13
N ASN A 89 -11.17 2.53 -7.73
CA ASN A 89 -12.36 2.69 -8.56
C ASN A 89 -13.56 3.26 -7.80
N VAL A 90 -13.81 2.77 -6.57
CA VAL A 90 -14.88 3.30 -5.72
C VAL A 90 -14.60 4.76 -5.32
N LEU A 91 -13.35 5.07 -4.97
CA LEU A 91 -12.96 6.42 -4.57
C LEU A 91 -13.01 7.42 -5.71
N ASN A 92 -12.68 7.02 -6.93
CA ASN A 92 -12.83 7.87 -8.12
C ASN A 92 -14.30 8.24 -8.32
N LYS A 93 -15.23 7.27 -8.22
CA LYS A 93 -16.67 7.56 -8.30
C LYS A 93 -17.16 8.51 -7.21
N ILE A 94 -16.66 8.36 -5.98
CA ILE A 94 -16.99 9.28 -4.87
C ILE A 94 -16.43 10.68 -5.15
N THR A 95 -15.20 10.75 -5.66
CA THR A 95 -14.55 12.03 -5.99
C THR A 95 -15.30 12.74 -7.10
N ASP A 96 -15.67 12.03 -8.18
CA ASP A 96 -16.47 12.56 -9.29
C ASP A 96 -17.89 12.99 -8.87
N PHE A 97 -18.41 12.46 -7.76
CA PHE A 97 -19.69 12.90 -7.20
C PHE A 97 -19.56 14.18 -6.37
N LEU A 98 -18.42 14.39 -5.71
CA LEU A 98 -18.19 15.49 -4.79
C LEU A 98 -17.67 16.78 -5.47
N TYR A 99 -17.24 16.69 -6.73
CA TYR A 99 -16.70 17.78 -7.55
C TYR A 99 -17.44 17.88 -8.87
#